data_AF-A0A2E1PB10-F1
#
_entry.id   AF-A0A2E1PB10-F1
#
_cell.length_a   1.000
_cell.length_b   1.000
_cell.length_c   1.000
_cell.angle_alpha   90.00
_cell.angle_beta   90.00
_cell.angle_gamma   90.00
#
_symmetry.space_group_name_H-M   'P 1'
#
loop_
_entity.id
_entity.type
_entity.pdbx_description
1 polymer ?
#
loop_
_entity_poly.entity_id
_entity_poly.type
_entity_poly.pdbx_seq_one_letter_code
_entity_poly.pdbx_strand_id
1 'polypeptide(L)'
;MRFNLNLLLRKIILILFFFFFNLSFSQSSNEFFTVVLDAGHGGKDPGNRGNGYYEKHIALNIALGVGEKLKKNKDIKVIYTRKKDEFVNLFDRAQIANDANADLFISIH
;
A
#
# COMPACT_ATOMS: atom_id res chain seq x y z
N MET A 1 -15.29 43.10 42.33
CA MET A 1 -15.71 42.16 41.27
C MET A 1 -15.93 40.78 41.90
N ARG A 2 -17.15 40.23 41.85
CA ARG A 2 -17.41 38.87 42.33
C ARG A 2 -17.21 37.89 41.18
N PHE A 3 -16.24 36.99 41.29
CA PHE A 3 -16.04 35.92 40.33
C PHE A 3 -17.16 34.88 40.44
N ASN A 4 -17.78 34.53 39.32
CA ASN A 4 -18.80 33.49 39.27
C ASN A 4 -18.15 32.13 39.01
N LEU A 5 -18.01 31.34 40.07
CA LEU A 5 -17.31 30.05 40.06
C LEU A 5 -17.94 29.05 39.07
N ASN A 6 -19.27 29.08 38.89
CA ASN A 6 -19.99 28.21 37.95
C ASN A 6 -19.69 28.56 36.49
N LEU A 7 -19.50 29.85 36.19
CA LEU A 7 -19.11 30.31 34.86
C LEU A 7 -17.68 29.89 34.53
N LEU A 8 -16.78 29.93 35.51
CA LEU A 8 -15.41 29.47 35.37
C LEU A 8 -15.35 27.95 35.14
N LEU A 9 -16.12 27.17 35.91
CA LEU A 9 -16.18 25.70 35.77
C LEU A 9 -16.65 25.28 34.36
N ARG A 10 -17.70 25.92 33.83
CA ARG A 10 -18.21 25.64 32.47
C ARG A 10 -17.17 25.90 31.38
N LYS A 11 -16.39 26.99 31.51
CA LYS A 11 -15.29 27.29 30.57
C LYS A 11 -14.19 26.24 30.61
N ILE A 12 -13.82 25.77 31.81
CA ILE A 12 -12.82 24.72 31.98
C ILE A 12 -13.31 23.41 31.36
N ILE A 13 -14.57 23.03 31.57
CA ILE A 13 -15.15 21.81 30.97
C ILE A 13 -15.16 21.90 29.44
N LEU A 14 -15.52 23.06 28.87
CA LEU A 14 -15.47 23.28 27.41
C LEU A 14 -14.05 23.18 26.85
N ILE A 15 -13.07 23.75 27.54
CA ILE A 15 -11.66 23.67 27.13
C ILE A 15 -11.14 22.22 27.22
N LEU A 16 -11.47 21.51 28.30
CA LEU A 16 -11.11 20.10 28.47
C LEU A 16 -11.76 19.21 27.42
N PHE A 17 -13.03 19.46 27.10
CA PHE A 17 -13.75 18.77 26.03
C PHE A 17 -13.09 19.00 24.67
N PHE A 18 -12.73 20.25 24.35
CA PHE A 18 -12.05 20.58 23.10
C PHE A 18 -10.65 19.95 23.04
N PHE A 19 -9.91 19.93 24.15
CA PHE A 19 -8.59 19.30 24.23
C PHE A 19 -8.67 17.77 24.06
N PHE A 20 -9.67 17.12 24.70
CA PHE A 20 -9.91 15.69 24.52
C PHE A 20 -10.32 15.33 23.09
N PHE A 21 -11.14 16.16 22.44
CA PHE A 21 -11.56 15.94 21.06
C PHE A 21 -10.38 15.99 20.06
N ASN A 22 -9.42 16.88 20.28
CA ASN A 22 -8.21 16.97 19.46
C ASN A 22 -7.26 15.77 19.68
N LEU A 23 -7.18 15.22 20.90
CA LEU A 23 -6.41 13.99 21.14
C LEU A 23 -6.97 12.80 20.35
N SER A 24 -8.29 12.69 20.21
CA SER A 24 -8.93 11.62 19.43
C SER A 24 -8.65 11.71 17.93
N PHE A 25 -8.34 12.89 17.40
CA PHE A 25 -8.03 13.09 15.98
C PHE A 25 -6.55 12.92 15.63
N SER A 26 -5.66 12.90 16.64
CA SER A 26 -4.24 12.58 16.46
C SER A 26 -4.02 11.06 16.38
N GLN A 27 -4.78 10.38 15.52
CA GLN A 27 -4.50 9.00 15.17
C GLN A 27 -3.52 9.02 14.01
N SER A 28 -2.28 8.58 14.25
CA SER A 28 -1.32 8.27 13.19
C SER A 28 -1.98 7.29 12.24
N SER A 29 -2.40 7.76 11.07
CA SER A 29 -2.79 6.87 9.99
C SER A 29 -1.52 6.12 9.59
N ASN A 30 -1.35 4.89 10.06
CA ASN A 30 -0.39 3.95 9.47
C ASN A 30 -0.95 3.56 8.08
N GLU A 31 -0.97 4.53 7.15
CA GLU A 31 -1.12 4.20 5.75
C GLU A 31 0.20 3.60 5.31
N PHE A 32 0.18 2.28 5.09
CA PHE A 32 1.30 1.59 4.49
C PHE A 32 1.55 2.19 3.11
N PHE A 33 2.82 2.44 2.78
CA PHE A 33 3.20 2.71 1.41
C PHE A 33 2.97 1.43 0.59
N THR A 34 1.95 1.44 -0.26
CA THR A 34 1.47 0.28 -0.99
C THR A 34 2.15 0.19 -2.36
N VAL A 35 2.96 -0.87 -2.53
CA VAL A 35 3.67 -1.17 -3.78
C VAL A 35 3.00 -2.37 -4.45
N VAL A 36 2.59 -2.19 -5.70
CA VAL A 36 2.13 -3.28 -6.57
C VAL A 36 3.26 -3.66 -7.51
N LEU A 37 3.67 -4.93 -7.43
CA LEU A 37 4.68 -5.53 -8.30
C LEU A 37 3.98 -6.33 -9.39
N ASP A 38 4.13 -5.89 -10.63
CA ASP A 38 3.66 -6.62 -11.80
C ASP A 38 4.79 -7.44 -12.43
N ALA A 39 4.61 -8.76 -12.42
CA ALA A 39 5.48 -9.65 -13.17
C ALA A 39 4.94 -9.74 -14.62
N GLY A 40 5.68 -9.17 -15.57
CA GLY A 40 5.36 -9.16 -16.99
C GLY A 40 5.00 -10.55 -17.53
N HIS A 41 4.13 -10.60 -18.55
CA HIS A 41 3.74 -11.85 -19.23
C HIS A 41 3.11 -12.89 -18.27
N GLY A 42 3.25 -14.19 -18.57
CA GLY A 42 2.82 -15.31 -17.73
C GLY A 42 1.88 -16.28 -18.44
N GLY A 43 1.86 -17.53 -17.99
CA GLY A 43 1.04 -18.59 -18.54
C GLY A 43 1.28 -18.78 -20.04
N LYS A 44 0.24 -18.49 -20.85
CA LYS A 44 0.25 -18.59 -22.31
C LYS A 44 1.13 -17.55 -23.01
N ASP A 45 1.48 -16.47 -22.33
CA ASP A 45 2.35 -15.43 -22.85
C ASP A 45 3.77 -15.64 -22.31
N PRO A 46 4.74 -16.09 -23.13
CA PRO A 46 6.10 -16.31 -22.70
C PRO A 46 6.91 -15.01 -22.53
N GLY A 47 6.46 -13.90 -23.13
CA GLY A 47 7.33 -12.75 -23.42
C GLY A 47 8.47 -13.09 -24.38
N ASN A 48 9.55 -12.33 -24.29
CA ASN A 48 10.76 -12.56 -25.05
C ASN A 48 11.41 -13.90 -24.68
N ARG A 49 12.07 -14.53 -25.65
CA ARG A 49 12.71 -15.84 -25.53
C ARG A 49 14.13 -15.76 -26.06
N GLY A 50 15.07 -16.35 -25.33
CA GLY A 50 16.47 -16.38 -25.75
C GLY A 50 17.31 -17.30 -24.88
N ASN A 51 18.27 -18.01 -25.48
CA ASN A 51 19.21 -18.89 -24.77
C ASN A 51 18.55 -19.92 -23.83
N GLY A 52 17.35 -20.41 -24.19
CA GLY A 52 16.59 -21.36 -23.36
C GLY A 52 15.80 -20.73 -22.20
N TYR A 53 15.81 -19.41 -22.07
CA TYR A 53 15.07 -18.68 -21.05
C TYR A 53 13.78 -18.04 -21.60
N TYR A 54 12.85 -17.81 -20.67
CA TYR A 54 11.58 -17.14 -20.91
C TYR A 54 11.47 -15.92 -20.00
N GLU A 55 11.16 -14.76 -20.58
CA GLU A 55 10.97 -13.50 -19.86
C GLU A 55 9.99 -13.65 -18.69
N LYS A 56 8.85 -14.33 -18.91
CA LYS A 56 7.83 -14.55 -17.87
C LYS A 56 8.37 -15.18 -16.58
N HIS A 57 9.40 -16.03 -16.66
CA HIS A 57 10.00 -16.69 -15.51
C HIS A 57 11.02 -15.78 -14.82
N ILE A 58 11.80 -15.05 -15.61
CA ILE A 58 12.77 -14.06 -15.10
C ILE A 58 12.02 -12.95 -14.36
N ALA A 59 11.01 -12.35 -15.00
CA ALA A 59 10.18 -11.31 -14.41
C ALA A 59 9.50 -11.76 -13.11
N LEU A 60 8.93 -12.97 -13.07
CA LEU A 60 8.33 -13.53 -11.85
C LEU A 60 9.35 -13.67 -10.72
N ASN A 61 10.52 -14.24 -11.02
CA ASN A 61 11.57 -14.44 -10.02
C ASN A 61 12.08 -13.11 -9.44
N ILE A 62 12.25 -12.09 -10.30
CA ILE A 62 12.66 -10.75 -9.87
C ILE A 62 11.55 -10.11 -9.02
N ALA A 63 10.29 -10.15 -9.46
CA ALA A 63 9.18 -9.56 -8.71
C ALA A 63 9.05 -10.17 -7.31
N LEU A 64 9.11 -11.50 -7.19
CA LEU A 64 9.08 -12.19 -5.90
C LEU A 64 10.30 -11.79 -5.03
N GLY A 65 11.51 -11.77 -5.60
CA GLY A 65 12.70 -11.36 -4.87
C GLY A 65 12.68 -9.90 -4.39
N VAL A 66 12.15 -8.98 -5.21
CA VAL A 66 11.95 -7.57 -4.84
C VAL A 66 10.95 -7.49 -3.70
N GLY A 67 9.81 -8.16 -3.81
CA GLY A 67 8.79 -8.09 -2.77
C GLY A 67 9.20 -8.75 -1.46
N GLU A 68 10.01 -9.81 -1.46
CA GLU A 68 10.62 -10.35 -0.23
C GLU A 68 11.57 -9.35 0.45
N LYS A 69 12.29 -8.52 -0.32
CA LYS A 69 13.10 -7.43 0.25
C LYS A 69 12.24 -6.30 0.81
N LEU A 70 11.21 -5.88 0.07
CA LEU A 70 10.32 -4.79 0.47
C LEU A 70 9.53 -5.13 1.75
N LYS A 71 9.03 -6.36 1.87
CA LYS A 71 8.30 -6.84 3.07
C LYS A 71 9.10 -6.79 4.37
N LYS A 72 10.44 -6.63 4.32
CA LYS A 72 11.27 -6.42 5.52
C LYS A 72 11.01 -5.05 6.16
N ASN A 73 10.53 -4.09 5.39
CA ASN A 73 10.06 -2.83 5.92
C ASN A 73 8.59 -2.95 6.31
N LYS A 74 8.30 -2.82 7.61
CA LYS A 74 6.95 -2.92 8.17
C LYS A 74 6.00 -1.82 7.67
N ASP A 75 6.54 -0.72 7.12
CA ASP A 75 5.74 0.41 6.64
C ASP A 75 5.39 0.27 5.14
N ILE A 76 5.79 -0.84 4.49
CA ILE A 76 5.51 -1.13 3.09
C ILE A 76 4.57 -2.33 2.96
N LYS A 77 3.47 -2.14 2.24
CA LYS A 77 2.55 -3.22 1.85
C LYS A 77 2.84 -3.63 0.41
N VAL A 78 3.13 -4.91 0.18
CA VAL A 78 3.42 -5.45 -1.16
C VAL A 78 2.24 -6.27 -1.69
N ILE A 79 1.74 -5.88 -2.86
CA ILE A 79 0.72 -6.60 -3.63
C ILE A 79 1.38 -7.05 -4.94
N TYR A 80 0.91 -8.17 -5.49
CA TYR A 80 1.44 -8.73 -6.73
C TYR A 80 0.29 -8.93 -7.70
N THR A 81 0.50 -8.66 -8.98
CA THR A 81 -0.49 -9.00 -10.02
C THR A 81 -0.59 -10.52 -10.22
N ARG A 82 0.55 -11.23 -10.12
CA ARG A 82 0.65 -12.69 -10.08
C ARG A 82 1.80 -13.14 -9.20
N LYS A 83 1.65 -14.32 -8.58
CA LYS A 83 2.70 -14.98 -7.77
C LYS A 83 3.13 -16.34 -8.33
N LYS A 84 2.52 -16.75 -9.45
CA LYS A 84 2.78 -18.02 -10.14
C LYS A 84 2.86 -17.76 -11.64
N ASP A 85 3.17 -18.81 -12.41
CA ASP A 85 3.17 -18.74 -13.87
C ASP A 85 1.73 -18.79 -14.42
N GLU A 86 1.06 -17.64 -14.40
CA GLU A 86 -0.31 -17.46 -14.89
C GLU A 86 -0.41 -16.20 -15.73
N PHE A 87 -1.29 -16.20 -16.72
CA PHE A 87 -1.52 -15.04 -17.56
C PHE A 87 -2.49 -14.09 -16.87
N VAL A 88 -2.08 -12.83 -16.67
CA VAL A 88 -2.93 -11.73 -16.19
C VAL A 88 -3.12 -10.73 -17.32
N ASN A 89 -4.37 -10.36 -17.64
CA ASN A 89 -4.67 -9.38 -18.68
C ASN A 89 -4.07 -8.01 -18.31
N LEU A 90 -3.66 -7.22 -19.30
CA LEU A 90 -3.10 -5.87 -19.09
C LEU A 90 -4.05 -4.96 -18.30
N PHE A 91 -5.36 -5.02 -18.59
CA PHE A 91 -6.35 -4.22 -17.85
C PHE A 91 -6.47 -4.67 -16.39
N ASP A 92 -6.48 -5.97 -16.13
CA ASP A 92 -6.57 -6.52 -14.78
C ASP A 92 -5.37 -6.11 -13.92
N ARG A 93 -4.16 -6.03 -14.50
CA ARG A 93 -2.94 -5.58 -13.79
C ARG A 93 -3.08 -4.16 -13.26
N ALA A 94 -3.55 -3.24 -14.11
CA ALA A 94 -3.79 -1.85 -13.74
C ALA A 94 -4.94 -1.75 -12.74
N GLN A 95 -6.00 -2.53 -12.93
CA GLN A 95 -7.13 -2.57 -12.01
C GLN A 95 -6.72 -3.03 -10.61
N ILE A 96 -5.87 -4.06 -10.48
CA ILE A 96 -5.31 -4.49 -9.19
C ILE A 96 -4.61 -3.33 -8.47
N ALA A 97 -3.88 -2.49 -9.21
CA ALA A 97 -3.19 -1.34 -8.62
C ALA A 97 -4.14 -0.24 -8.17
N ASN A 98 -5.15 0.06 -8.99
CA ASN A 98 -6.18 1.05 -8.68
C ASN A 98 -7.04 0.62 -7.49
N ASP A 99 -7.51 -0.64 -7.48
CA ASP A 99 -8.32 -1.20 -6.40
C ASP A 99 -7.55 -1.26 -5.08
N ALA A 100 -6.22 -1.40 -5.15
CA ALA A 100 -5.33 -1.37 -4.00
C ALA A 100 -5.01 0.05 -3.50
N ASN A 101 -5.41 1.11 -4.22
CA ASN A 101 -4.91 2.48 -4.04
C ASN A 101 -3.39 2.52 -3.92
N ALA A 102 -2.70 1.83 -4.84
CA ALA A 102 -1.25 1.71 -4.77
C ALA A 102 -0.55 3.06 -4.95
N ASP A 103 0.42 3.35 -4.08
CA ASP A 103 1.28 4.52 -4.19
C ASP A 103 2.31 4.36 -5.31
N LEU A 104 2.68 3.11 -5.61
CA LEU A 104 3.65 2.77 -6.63
C LEU A 104 3.28 1.47 -7.34
N PHE A 105 3.23 1.52 -8.67
CA PHE A 105 3.12 0.37 -9.54
C PHE A 105 4.46 0.15 -10.27
N ILE A 106 5.02 -1.06 -10.19
CA ILE A 106 6.28 -1.42 -10.86
C ILE A 106 6.04 -2.62 -11.76
N SER A 107 6.12 -2.39 -13.08
CA SER A 107 6.10 -3.46 -14.08
C SER A 107 7.52 -3.94 -14.36
N ILE A 108 7.74 -5.24 -14.28
CA ILE A 108 9.05 -5.88 -14.49
C ILE A 108 8.96 -6.76 -15.73
N HIS A 109 9.86 -6.52 -16.69
CA HIS A 109 10.02 -7.20 -17.98
C HIS A 109 11.49 -7.55 -18.19
#